data_AF-A0A4Y7TES9-F1
#
_entry.id   AF-A0A4Y7TES9-F1
#
_cell.length_a   1.000
_cell.length_b   1.000
_cell.length_c   1.000
_cell.angle_alpha   90.00
_cell.angle_beta   90.00
_cell.angle_gamma   90.00
#
_symmetry.space_group_name_H-M   'P 1'
#
loop_
_entity.id
_entity.type
_entity.pdbx_description
1 polymer ?
#
loop_
_entity_poly.entity_id
_entity_poly.type
_entity_poly.pdbx_seq_one_letter_code
_entity_poly.pdbx_strand_id
1 'polypeptide(L)' 'CADCKARNPRWTSHNLGIFICMNCASIHRKLGTHITKVKSMTMDTWTKEQV' A
#
# COMPACT_ATOMS: atom_id res chain seq x y z
N CYS A 1 0.45 1.88 -10.09
CA CYS A 1 -0.12 0.80 -9.26
C CYS A 1 0.55 -0.48 -9.73
N ALA A 2 1.15 -1.26 -8.82
CA ALA A 2 1.81 -2.51 -9.17
C ALA A 2 0.84 -3.50 -9.85
N ASP A 3 -0.40 -3.59 -9.35
CA ASP A 3 -1.36 -4.61 -9.76
C ASP A 3 -2.14 -4.24 -11.02
N CYS A 4 -2.76 -3.06 -11.04
CA CYS A 4 -3.70 -2.67 -12.11
C CYS A 4 -3.17 -1.58 -13.07
N LYS A 5 -1.89 -1.19 -12.93
CA LYS A 5 -1.22 -0.18 -13.75
C LYS A 5 -1.84 1.23 -13.73
N ALA A 6 -2.81 1.49 -12.84
CA ALA A 6 -3.31 2.85 -12.59
C ALA A 6 -2.15 3.82 -12.29
N ARG A 7 -2.19 4.99 -12.92
CA ARG A 7 -1.19 6.05 -12.76
C ARG A 7 -1.23 6.64 -11.34
N ASN A 8 -0.10 7.18 -10.90
CA ASN A 8 0.04 7.91 -9.63
C ASN A 8 -0.58 7.19 -8.40
N PRO A 9 -0.18 5.93 -8.11
CA PRO A 9 -0.64 5.24 -6.90
C PRO A 9 -0.28 6.04 -5.64
N ARG A 10 -1.23 6.20 -4.72
CA ARG A 10 -1.04 6.96 -3.47
C ARG A 10 -1.04 6.11 -2.20
N TRP A 11 -1.15 4.79 -2.38
CA TRP A 11 -1.11 3.81 -1.31
C TRP A 11 0.07 2.87 -1.54
N THR A 12 0.44 2.15 -0.51
CA THR A 12 1.58 1.24 -0.50
C THR A 12 1.22 -0.05 0.20
N SER A 13 1.92 -1.12 -0.15
CA SER A 13 2.16 -2.23 0.76
C SER A 13 3.62 -2.15 1.20
N HIS A 14 3.87 -1.64 2.40
CA HIS A 14 5.23 -1.27 2.81
C HIS A 14 6.10 -2.48 3.17
N ASN A 15 5.50 -3.60 3.57
CA ASN A 15 6.24 -4.84 3.78
C ASN A 15 6.59 -5.56 2.47
N LEU A 16 5.85 -5.27 1.39
CA LEU A 16 6.10 -5.82 0.05
C LEU A 16 6.90 -4.87 -0.85
N GLY A 17 7.10 -3.61 -0.44
CA GLY A 17 7.84 -2.61 -1.20
C GLY A 17 7.15 -2.16 -2.49
N ILE A 18 5.82 -2.18 -2.55
CA ILE A 18 5.06 -1.83 -3.77
C ILE A 18 4.09 -0.66 -3.57
N PHE A 19 3.89 0.13 -4.62
CA PHE A 19 2.89 1.21 -4.68
C PHE A 19 1.61 0.74 -5.38
N ILE A 20 0.46 0.93 -4.73
CA ILE A 20 -0.86 0.48 -5.18
C ILE A 20 -1.87 1.65 -5.21
N CYS A 21 -2.90 1.54 -6.05
CA CYS A 21 -4.00 2.52 -6.05
C CYS A 21 -4.96 2.24 -4.89
N MET A 22 -5.89 3.16 -4.63
CA MET A 22 -6.87 3.01 -3.54
C MET A 22 -7.71 1.73 -3.68
N ASN A 23 -8.13 1.36 -4.89
CA ASN A 23 -8.93 0.16 -5.12
C ASN A 23 -8.15 -1.12 -4.79
N CYS A 24 -6.91 -1.21 -5.26
CA CYS A 24 -6.02 -2.33 -4.93
C CYS A 24 -5.68 -2.36 -3.43
N ALA A 25 -5.48 -1.20 -2.80
CA ALA A 25 -5.28 -1.10 -1.34
C ALA A 25 -6.46 -1.70 -0.55
N SER A 26 -7.70 -1.46 -0.98
CA SER A 26 -8.89 -2.07 -0.39
C SER A 26 -8.93 -3.59 -0.57
N ILE A 27 -8.39 -4.12 -1.67
CA ILE A 27 -8.26 -5.57 -1.88
C ILE A 27 -7.17 -6.14 -0.96
N HIS A 28 -5.98 -5.52 -0.94
CA HIS A 28 -4.87 -5.92 -0.06
C HIS A 28 -5.30 -5.97 1.41
N ARG A 29 -6.07 -4.99 1.89
CA ARG A 29 -6.60 -4.98 3.27
C ARG A 29 -7.41 -6.23 3.61
N LYS A 30 -8.17 -6.79 2.66
CA LYS A 30 -8.96 -8.00 2.87
C LYS A 30 -8.11 -9.27 2.99
N LEU A 31 -6.88 -9.25 2.47
CA LEU A 31 -5.93 -10.37 2.63
C LEU A 31 -5.43 -10.47 4.08
N GLY A 32 -5.41 -9.36 4.81
CA GLY A 32 -4.97 -9.31 6.19
C GLY A 32 -3.50 -8.90 6.37
N THR A 33 -3.20 -8.37 7.57
CA THR A 33 -1.93 -7.71 7.89
C THR A 33 -0.72 -8.64 8.01
N HIS A 34 -0.97 -9.95 8.15
CA HIS A 34 0.05 -10.99 8.12
C HIS A 34 0.58 -11.23 6.70
N ILE A 35 -0.17 -10.85 5.67
CA ILE A 35 0.23 -10.92 4.25
C ILE A 35 0.74 -9.57 3.75
N THR A 36 -0.05 -8.52 3.94
CA THR A 36 0.22 -7.18 3.39
C THR A 36 -0.13 -6.09 4.37
N LYS A 37 0.78 -5.14 4.56
CA LYS A 37 0.64 -4.00 5.48
C LYS A 37 0.46 -2.73 4.65
N VAL A 38 -0.80 -2.30 4.55
CA VAL A 38 -1.21 -1.19 3.67
C VAL A 38 -1.10 0.14 4.39
N LYS A 39 -0.44 1.13 3.78
CA LYS A 39 -0.41 2.53 4.24
C LYS A 39 -0.64 3.53 3.10
N SER A 40 -1.22 4.67 3.43
CA SER A 40 -1.28 5.85 2.59
C SER A 40 0.05 6.59 2.65
N MET A 41 0.50 7.12 1.51
CA MET A 41 1.75 7.90 1.46
C MET A 41 1.64 9.24 2.19
N THR A 42 0.42 9.79 2.33
CA THR A 42 0.22 11.15 2.89
C THR A 42 -0.71 11.20 4.09
N MET A 43 -1.52 10.16 4.33
CA MET A 43 -2.53 10.18 5.40
C MET A 43 -2.12 9.35 6.63
N ASP A 44 -1.16 8.44 6.48
CA ASP A 44 -0.68 7.60 7.58
C ASP A 44 0.68 8.10 8.07
N THR A 45 0.92 8.01 9.37
CA THR A 45 2.24 8.27 9.97
C THR A 45 3.21 7.15 9.61
N TRP A 46 4.44 7.48 9.24
CA TRP A 46 5.50 6.53 8.88
C TRP A 46 6.63 6.54 9.90
N THR A 47 7.18 5.35 10.20
CA THR A 47 8.43 5.24 10.96
C THR A 47 9.62 5.17 10.00
N LYS A 48 10.82 5.41 10.50
CA LYS A 48 12.04 5.40 9.67
C LYS A 48 12.32 4.03 9.06
N GLU A 49 11.94 2.95 9.73
CA GLU A 49 12.14 1.56 9.29
C GLU A 49 11.18 1.16 8.17
N GLN A 50 10.14 1.94 7.91
CA GLN A 50 9.11 1.65 6.92
C GLN A 50 9.32 2.39 5.60
N VAL A 51 10.24 3.35 5.56
CA VAL A 51 10.62 4.14 4.37
C VAL A 51 11.85 3.51 3.75
#